data_AF-A0A3D4NIY9-F1
#
_entry.id   AF-A0A3D4NIY9-F1
#
_cell.length_a   1.000
_cell.length_b   1.000
_cell.length_c   1.000
_cell.angle_alpha   90.00
_cell.angle_beta   90.00
_cell.angle_gamma   90.00
#
_symmetry.space_group_name_H-M   'P 1'
#
loop_
_entity.id
_entity.type
_entity.pdbx_description
1 polymer ?
#
loop_
_entity_poly.entity_id
_entity_poly.type
_entity_poly.pdbx_seq_one_letter_code
_entity_poly.pdbx_strand_id
1 'polypeptide(L)' 'KADGLAAGKGVIVAMTLAEAEDAVRDMLAGNAFGDAGSRVVIEEFLDGEEASFIVM' A
#
# COMPACT_ATOMS: atom_id res chain seq x y z
N LYS A 1 -1.39 0.87 1.89
CA LYS A 1 -1.06 1.34 0.53
C LYS A 1 -0.44 2.73 0.61
N ALA A 2 0.54 3.08 -0.21
CA ALA A 2 1.08 4.44 -0.33
C ALA A 2 0.14 5.34 -1.17
N ASP A 3 0.00 6.62 -0.81
CA ASP A 3 -0.93 7.58 -1.46
C ASP A 3 -0.40 8.12 -2.82
N GLY A 4 0.80 7.74 -3.25
CA GLY A 4 1.40 8.17 -4.52
C GLY A 4 1.89 7.02 -5.42
N LEU A 5 2.54 7.38 -6.54
CA LEU A 5 2.91 6.46 -7.64
C LEU A 5 3.72 5.22 -7.20
N ALA A 6 4.54 5.34 -6.14
CA ALA A 6 5.27 4.26 -5.46
C ALA A 6 5.91 3.18 -6.37
N ALA A 7 6.22 3.52 -7.63
CA ALA A 7 6.68 2.63 -8.71
C ALA A 7 5.92 1.29 -8.83
N GLY A 8 4.63 1.25 -8.49
CA GLY A 8 3.84 0.00 -8.48
C GLY A 8 4.17 -0.97 -7.33
N LYS A 9 4.98 -0.55 -6.35
CA LYS A 9 5.38 -1.33 -5.17
C LYS A 9 4.79 -0.80 -3.85
N GLY A 10 3.90 0.18 -3.91
CA GLY A 10 3.29 0.83 -2.74
C GLY A 10 2.14 0.06 -2.07
N VAL A 11 1.90 -1.20 -2.44
CA VAL A 11 0.82 -2.03 -1.89
C VAL A 11 1.45 -3.18 -1.11
N ILE A 12 1.09 -3.28 0.17
CA ILE A 12 1.49 -4.37 1.06
C ILE A 12 0.20 -4.95 1.63
N VAL A 13 0.07 -6.28 1.58
CA VAL A 13 -1.03 -7.00 2.23
C VAL A 13 -0.48 -7.61 3.52
N ALA A 14 -0.86 -7.04 4.66
CA ALA A 14 -0.45 -7.53 5.97
C ALA A 14 -1.44 -8.58 6.47
N MET A 15 -0.94 -9.74 6.92
CA MET A 15 -1.77 -10.82 7.48
C MET A 15 -1.87 -10.72 9.00
N THR A 16 -1.00 -9.92 9.62
CA THR A 16 -0.98 -9.67 11.06
C THR A 16 -0.90 -8.18 11.37
N LEU A 17 -1.29 -7.81 12.59
CA LEU A 17 -1.18 -6.43 13.05
C LEU A 17 0.28 -5.95 13.09
N ALA A 18 1.20 -6.81 13.51
CA ALA A 18 2.63 -6.49 13.57
C ALA A 18 3.19 -6.16 12.17
N GLU A 19 2.87 -6.97 11.17
CA GLU A 19 3.25 -6.70 9.77
C GLU A 19 2.65 -5.39 9.26
N ALA A 20 1.41 -5.07 9.65
CA ALA A 20 0.78 -3.82 9.28
C ALA A 20 1.50 -2.61 9.91
N GLU A 21 1.86 -2.70 11.19
CA GLU A 21 2.61 -1.65 11.89
C GLU A 21 4.00 -1.43 11.29
N ASP A 22 4.73 -2.51 10.99
CA ASP A 22 6.05 -2.43 10.37
C ASP A 22 5.97 -1.84 8.96
N ALA A 23 4.99 -2.27 8.15
CA ALA A 23 4.75 -1.72 6.82
C ALA A 23 4.44 -0.21 6.85
N VAL A 24 3.61 0.22 7.82
CA VAL A 24 3.26 1.64 8.00
C VAL A 24 4.48 2.45 8.43
N ARG A 25 5.30 1.93 9.34
CA ARG A 25 6.54 2.57 9.77
C ARG A 25 7.54 2.69 8.62
N ASP A 26 7.75 1.63 7.85
CA ASP A 26 8.66 1.64 6.71
C ASP A 26 8.22 2.63 5.62
N MET A 27 6.91 2.74 5.38
CA MET A 27 6.35 3.68 4.43
C MET A 27 6.50 5.15 4.89
N LEU A 28 6.20 5.44 6.16
CA LEU A 28 6.16 6.80 6.70
C LEU A 28 7.51 7.31 7.23
N ALA A 29 8.43 6.44 7.64
CA ALA A 29 9.73 6.81 8.23
C ALA A 29 10.75 7.31 7.19
N GLY A 30 10.39 7.33 5.91
CA GLY A 30 11.06 8.15 4.89
C GLY A 30 12.29 7.51 4.26
N ASN A 31 12.07 6.70 3.23
CA ASN A 31 12.87 6.69 1.98
C ASN A 31 12.45 5.57 1.00
N ALA A 32 11.56 4.66 1.38
CA ALA A 32 11.17 3.56 0.49
C ALA A 32 10.43 4.06 -0.78
N PHE A 33 9.65 5.14 -0.68
CA PHE A 33 8.79 5.63 -1.77
C PHE A 33 8.85 7.15 -2.01
N GLY A 34 9.83 7.86 -1.43
CA GLY A 34 9.92 9.33 -1.53
C GLY A 34 8.65 10.04 -1.01
N ASP A 35 8.24 11.13 -1.66
CA ASP A 35 7.04 11.90 -1.28
C ASP A 35 5.74 11.07 -1.32
N ALA A 36 5.71 10.00 -2.13
CA ALA A 36 4.57 9.08 -2.20
C ALA A 36 4.38 8.25 -0.92
N GLY A 37 5.41 8.14 -0.07
CA GLY A 37 5.36 7.47 1.23
C GLY A 37 4.88 8.35 2.39
N SER A 38 4.64 9.64 2.17
CA SER A 38 4.25 10.59 3.23
C SER A 38 2.85 10.36 3.80
N ARG A 39 2.03 9.58 3.10
CA ARG A 39 0.67 9.22 3.51
C ARG A 39 0.37 7.78 3.12
N VAL A 40 -0.32 7.07 4.01
CA VAL A 40 -0.76 5.69 3.81
C VAL A 40 -2.28 5.58 3.88
N VAL A 41 -2.83 4.74 3.02
CA VAL A 41 -4.25 4.35 3.01
C VAL A 41 -4.35 2.91 3.53
N ILE A 42 -5.21 2.70 4.52
CA ILE A 42 -5.53 1.39 5.11
C ILE A 42 -6.94 1.03 4.66
N GLU A 43 -7.10 -0.17 4.10
CA GLU A 43 -8.37 -0.67 3.56
C GLU A 43 -8.60 -2.09 4.07
N GLU A 44 -9.86 -2.51 4.04
CA GLU A 44 -10.22 -3.89 4.33
C GLU A 44 -9.65 -4.84 3.25
N PHE A 45 -9.19 -6.01 3.68
CA PHE A 45 -8.77 -7.07 2.77
C PHE A 45 -10.00 -7.70 2.13
N LEU A 46 -10.04 -7.72 0.80
CA LEU A 46 -11.09 -8.40 0.03
C LEU A 46 -10.52 -9.67 -0.59
N ASP A 47 -11.28 -10.75 -0.53
CA ASP A 47 -10.99 -12.00 -1.22
C ASP A 47 -11.93 -12.21 -2.41
N GLY A 48 -11.45 -12.93 -3.43
CA GLY A 48 -12.21 -13.21 -4.65
C GLY A 48 -11.37 -13.09 -5.92
N GLU A 49 -12.05 -13.10 -7.06
CA GLU A 49 -11.43 -12.93 -8.37
C GLU A 49 -11.14 -11.44 -8.64
N GLU A 50 -9.89 -11.11 -8.94
CA GLU A 50 -9.49 -9.75 -9.33
C GLU A 50 -9.60 -9.59 -10.85
N ALA A 51 -10.27 -8.52 -11.30
CA ALA A 51 -10.42 -8.21 -12.72
C ALA A 51 -10.22 -6.72 -13.00
N SER A 52 -9.58 -6.42 -14.14
CA SER A 52 -9.41 -5.05 -14.63
C SER A 52 -10.53 -4.68 -15.58
N PHE A 53 -11.18 -3.53 -15.34
CA PHE A 53 -12.18 -2.98 -16.24
C PHE A 53 -11.63 -1.75 -16.95
N ILE A 54 -11.51 -1.82 -18.28
CA ILE A 54 -10.94 -0.75 -19.12
C ILE A 54 -12.02 -0.28 -20.11
N VAL A 55 -12.29 1.02 -20.13
CA VAL A 55 -13.20 1.67 -21.09
C VAL A 55 -12.39 2.59 -21.99
N MET A 56 -12.60 2.48 -23.31
CA MET A 56 -11.98 3.33 -24.33
C MET A 56 -12.92 4.43 -24.81
#